data_AF-A0A6P7HRZ7-F1
#
_entry.id   AF-A0A6P7HRZ7-F1
#
_cell.length_a   1.000
_cell.length_b   1.000
_cell.length_c   1.000
_cell.angle_alpha   90.00
_cell.angle_beta   90.00
_cell.angle_gamma   90.00
#
_symmetry.space_group_name_H-M   'P 1'
#
loop_
_entity.id
_entity.type
_entity.pdbx_description
1 polymer ?
#
loop_
_entity_poly.entity_id
_entity_poly.type
_entity_poly.pdbx_seq_one_letter_code
_entity_poly.pdbx_strand_id
1 'polypeptide(L)'
;MPRFTRRSQAARRREGEQQVELGPPQPPREEVANRRGTGHRHRVRRWPRSAVTGLSHKLSIPPESPNEKFVLLVGDSHLRAIADGIVPIMLDKDSMSFGVMCTPGASAAELTAELLHADVPRTPDAVCLLAPSNNLTSSRTFEEAGASFANLVACACSRWPKVCVVDFPPRLTVDPVYQDVVRQEFRRVAARLGTLGKNFKCNVAKDRNPL
;
A
#
# COMPACT_ATOMS: atom_id res chain seq x y z
N MET A 1 66.92 28.07 -22.02
CA MET A 1 66.65 27.51 -20.68
C MET A 1 66.06 28.60 -19.79
N PRO A 2 64.72 28.75 -19.73
CA PRO A 2 64.14 29.03 -18.41
C PRO A 2 62.66 28.60 -18.21
N ARG A 3 62.26 28.67 -16.93
CA ARG A 3 60.90 28.79 -16.33
C ARG A 3 60.21 27.51 -15.84
N PHE A 4 60.42 27.19 -14.56
CA PHE A 4 59.38 26.59 -13.74
C PHE A 4 58.61 27.68 -13.00
N THR A 5 57.29 27.65 -13.12
CA THR A 5 56.35 28.67 -12.64
C THR A 5 55.93 28.44 -11.19
N ARG A 6 55.69 29.56 -10.48
CA ARG A 6 55.28 29.76 -9.08
C ARG A 6 53.91 29.16 -8.69
N ARG A 7 53.38 28.17 -9.42
CA ARG A 7 52.06 27.53 -9.18
C ARG A 7 52.12 26.26 -8.31
N SER A 8 53.31 25.76 -8.00
CA SER A 8 53.51 24.44 -7.35
C SER A 8 53.50 24.45 -5.81
N GLN A 9 53.44 25.61 -5.14
CA GLN A 9 53.46 25.67 -3.66
C GLN A 9 52.09 25.86 -2.98
N ALA A 10 51.07 26.36 -3.71
CA ALA A 10 49.72 26.52 -3.16
C ALA A 10 48.92 25.21 -3.13
N ALA A 11 49.25 24.25 -4.00
CA ALA A 11 48.61 22.92 -4.03
C ALA A 11 49.01 22.06 -2.83
N ARG A 12 50.29 22.10 -2.43
CA ARG A 12 50.79 21.33 -1.28
C ARG A 12 50.28 21.80 0.09
N ARG A 13 49.88 23.07 0.23
CA ARG A 13 49.29 23.56 1.50
C ARG A 13 47.86 23.09 1.72
N ARG A 14 47.10 22.78 0.66
CA ARG A 14 45.73 22.24 0.78
C ARG A 14 45.69 20.76 1.11
N GLU A 15 46.76 20.02 0.75
CA GLU A 15 46.91 18.60 1.12
C GLU A 15 47.27 18.42 2.61
N GLY A 16 47.85 19.44 3.25
CA GLY A 16 48.25 19.39 4.66
C GLY A 16 47.15 19.70 5.68
N GLU A 17 46.06 20.36 5.28
CA GLU A 17 44.96 20.77 6.19
C GLU A 17 43.77 19.79 6.19
N GLN A 18 43.81 18.71 5.39
CA GLN A 18 42.74 17.69 5.34
C GLN A 18 43.03 16.42 6.14
N GLN A 19 44.11 16.38 6.92
CA GLN A 19 44.33 15.36 7.93
C GLN A 19 44.20 16.00 9.31
N VAL A 20 43.00 15.91 9.90
CA VAL A 20 42.68 15.71 11.33
C VAL A 20 41.25 16.22 11.55
N GLU A 21 40.27 15.33 11.39
CA GLU A 21 39.08 15.27 12.26
C GLU A 21 38.37 13.93 11.97
N LEU A 22 38.85 12.86 12.62
CA LEU A 22 38.16 11.58 12.66
C LEU A 22 37.09 11.66 13.75
N GLY A 23 35.91 12.17 13.38
CA GLY A 23 34.69 11.93 14.16
C GLY A 23 34.32 10.44 14.17
N PRO A 24 33.55 9.96 15.16
CA PRO A 24 33.20 8.55 15.28
C PRO A 24 32.48 8.05 14.01
N PRO A 25 32.73 6.79 13.59
CA PRO A 25 32.20 6.26 12.34
C PRO A 25 30.67 6.26 12.39
N GLN A 26 30.05 6.91 11.40
CA GLN A 26 28.62 6.79 11.19
C GLN A 26 28.28 5.33 10.89
N PRO A 27 27.17 4.79 11.44
CA PRO A 27 26.73 3.43 11.11
C PRO A 27 26.51 3.31 9.59
N PRO A 28 26.70 2.12 9.01
CA PRO A 28 26.51 1.91 7.57
C PRO A 28 25.12 2.41 7.18
N ARG A 29 25.04 3.34 6.23
CA ARG A 29 23.77 3.64 5.57
C ARG A 29 23.30 2.34 4.95
N GLU A 30 22.21 1.78 5.46
CA GLU A 30 21.53 0.68 4.81
C GLU A 30 21.28 1.09 3.36
N GLU A 31 21.98 0.43 2.44
CA GLU A 31 21.70 0.58 1.01
C GLU A 31 20.24 0.23 0.83
N VAL A 32 19.43 1.24 0.52
CA VAL A 32 18.05 1.06 0.08
C VAL A 32 18.14 0.19 -1.15
N ALA A 33 17.94 -1.12 -0.96
CA ALA A 33 18.03 -2.11 -2.01
C ALA A 33 17.23 -1.59 -3.19
N ASN A 34 17.90 -1.39 -4.32
CA ASN A 34 17.31 -0.82 -5.52
C ASN A 34 16.36 -1.86 -6.11
N ARG A 35 15.17 -1.98 -5.51
CA ARG A 35 14.15 -2.95 -5.87
C ARG A 35 13.70 -2.60 -7.29
N ARG A 36 14.17 -3.35 -8.28
CA ARG A 36 13.72 -3.23 -9.67
C ARG A 36 12.46 -4.05 -9.87
N GLY A 37 11.39 -3.40 -10.32
CA GLY A 37 10.18 -4.11 -10.76
C GLY A 37 10.46 -4.94 -12.01
N THR A 38 9.62 -5.94 -12.29
CA THR A 38 9.75 -6.90 -13.42
C THR A 38 9.61 -6.29 -14.82
N GLY A 39 9.51 -4.95 -14.93
CA GLY A 39 9.58 -4.19 -16.18
C GLY A 39 8.33 -4.25 -17.08
N HIS A 40 7.52 -5.30 -17.00
CA HIS A 40 6.32 -5.44 -17.82
C HIS A 40 5.06 -4.97 -17.07
N ARG A 41 4.40 -3.94 -17.58
CA ARG A 41 3.08 -3.48 -17.12
C ARG A 41 2.09 -3.61 -18.27
N HIS A 42 0.94 -4.22 -18.01
CA HIS A 42 -0.16 -4.19 -18.96
C HIS A 42 -0.56 -2.73 -19.24
N ARG A 43 -1.02 -2.44 -20.46
CA ARG A 43 -1.50 -1.10 -20.80
C ARG A 43 -2.70 -0.77 -19.92
N VAL A 44 -2.61 0.34 -19.20
CA VAL A 44 -3.68 0.84 -18.32
C VAL A 44 -4.91 1.16 -19.18
N ARG A 45 -6.02 0.43 -18.98
CA ARG A 45 -7.30 0.74 -19.63
C ARG A 45 -7.88 2.01 -19.03
N ARG A 46 -8.40 2.91 -19.88
CA ARG A 46 -9.09 4.12 -19.40
C ARG A 46 -10.45 3.72 -18.85
N TRP A 47 -10.76 4.17 -17.63
CA TRP A 47 -12.09 4.05 -17.03
C TRP A 47 -12.72 5.44 -16.89
N PRO A 48 -14.05 5.53 -16.73
CA PRO A 48 -14.70 6.77 -16.35
C PRO A 48 -14.12 7.36 -15.07
N ARG A 49 -14.31 8.67 -14.89
CA ARG A 49 -14.03 9.34 -13.62
C ARG A 49 -15.26 9.25 -12.71
N SER A 50 -15.03 8.99 -11.44
CA SER A 50 -16.07 9.05 -10.41
C SER A 50 -16.58 10.47 -10.26
N ALA A 51 -17.89 10.63 -10.15
CA ALA A 51 -18.50 11.91 -9.80
C ALA A 51 -18.22 12.31 -8.33
N VAL A 52 -17.84 11.34 -7.48
CA VAL A 52 -17.61 11.55 -6.05
C VAL A 52 -16.21 12.10 -5.79
N THR A 53 -15.19 11.47 -6.39
CA THR A 53 -13.78 11.81 -6.11
C THR A 53 -13.07 12.45 -7.30
N GLY A 54 -13.66 12.41 -8.50
CA GLY A 54 -12.97 12.77 -9.74
C GLY A 54 -11.87 11.80 -10.17
N LEU A 55 -11.61 10.73 -9.39
CA LEU A 55 -10.61 9.71 -9.71
C LEU A 55 -11.15 8.72 -10.73
N SER A 56 -10.24 8.01 -11.40
CA SER A 56 -10.63 6.84 -12.19
C SER A 56 -11.28 5.82 -11.25
N HIS A 57 -12.46 5.31 -11.61
CA HIS A 57 -13.20 4.38 -10.77
C HIS A 57 -13.86 3.30 -11.61
N LYS A 58 -13.89 2.07 -11.09
CA LYS A 58 -14.62 0.97 -11.69
C LYS A 58 -15.22 0.10 -10.61
N LEU A 59 -16.54 -0.10 -10.71
CA LEU A 59 -17.28 -1.12 -10.00
C LEU A 59 -17.72 -2.16 -11.02
N SER A 60 -17.30 -3.41 -10.82
CA SER A 60 -17.66 -4.54 -11.67
C SER A 60 -18.25 -5.62 -10.78
N ILE A 61 -19.53 -5.93 -10.98
CA ILE A 61 -20.24 -6.94 -10.19
C ILE A 61 -20.76 -8.01 -11.15
N PRO A 62 -20.42 -9.28 -10.94
CA PRO A 62 -20.92 -10.36 -11.79
C PRO A 62 -22.44 -10.53 -11.62
N PRO A 63 -23.15 -11.08 -12.63
CA PRO A 63 -24.54 -11.51 -12.47
C PRO A 63 -24.72 -12.40 -11.24
N GLU A 64 -25.93 -12.41 -10.69
CA GLU A 64 -26.24 -13.31 -9.58
C GLU A 64 -26.38 -14.74 -10.10
N SER A 65 -25.69 -15.66 -9.45
CA SER A 65 -25.77 -17.09 -9.73
C SER A 65 -26.33 -17.80 -8.51
N PRO A 66 -27.36 -18.66 -8.66
CA PRO A 66 -27.85 -19.47 -7.57
C PRO A 66 -26.70 -20.32 -7.00
N ASN A 67 -26.56 -20.33 -5.67
CA ASN A 67 -25.57 -21.10 -4.90
C ASN A 67 -24.11 -20.57 -4.88
N GLU A 68 -23.80 -19.45 -5.52
CA GLU A 68 -22.47 -18.84 -5.43
C GLU A 68 -22.39 -17.79 -4.31
N LYS A 69 -21.30 -17.83 -3.54
CA LYS A 69 -20.97 -16.80 -2.55
C LYS A 69 -20.39 -15.57 -3.22
N PHE A 70 -20.99 -14.41 -2.97
CA PHE A 70 -20.55 -13.16 -3.57
C PHE A 70 -19.54 -12.44 -2.67
N VAL A 71 -18.30 -12.26 -3.15
CA VAL A 71 -17.24 -11.52 -2.45
C VAL A 71 -16.93 -10.23 -3.19
N LEU A 72 -16.95 -9.10 -2.48
CA LEU A 72 -16.57 -7.80 -3.05
C LEU A 72 -15.14 -7.44 -2.65
N LEU A 73 -14.26 -7.29 -3.62
CA LEU A 73 -12.91 -6.74 -3.43
C LEU A 73 -12.97 -5.21 -3.51
N VAL A 74 -12.42 -4.51 -2.52
CA VAL A 74 -12.38 -3.04 -2.47
C VAL A 74 -10.95 -2.56 -2.31
N GLY A 75 -10.52 -1.60 -3.12
CA GLY A 75 -9.16 -1.09 -3.00
C GLY A 75 -8.75 -0.08 -4.06
N ASP A 76 -7.44 0.18 -4.10
CA ASP A 76 -6.81 1.15 -4.98
C ASP A 76 -6.28 0.49 -6.28
N SER A 77 -5.26 1.08 -6.88
CA SER A 77 -4.60 0.62 -8.12
C SER A 77 -4.12 -0.83 -8.08
N HIS A 78 -3.88 -1.42 -6.91
CA HIS A 78 -3.46 -2.81 -6.80
C HIS A 78 -4.53 -3.80 -7.30
N LEU A 79 -5.81 -3.42 -7.27
CA LEU A 79 -6.90 -4.24 -7.82
C LEU A 79 -7.12 -4.03 -9.32
N ARG A 80 -6.39 -3.13 -9.96
CA ARG A 80 -6.67 -2.72 -11.35
C ARG A 80 -6.59 -3.88 -12.34
N ALA A 81 -5.56 -4.72 -12.21
CA ALA A 81 -5.37 -5.86 -13.10
C ALA A 81 -6.52 -6.88 -12.99
N ILE A 82 -7.08 -7.03 -11.79
CA ILE A 82 -8.24 -7.90 -11.52
C ILE A 82 -9.50 -7.25 -12.09
N ALA A 83 -9.72 -5.96 -11.82
CA ALA A 83 -10.86 -5.21 -12.34
C ALA A 83 -10.88 -5.16 -13.88
N ASP A 84 -9.73 -5.17 -14.54
CA ASP A 84 -9.62 -5.24 -16.01
C ASP A 84 -9.73 -6.67 -16.58
N GLY A 85 -9.85 -7.70 -15.73
CA GLY A 85 -9.94 -9.10 -16.12
C GLY A 85 -8.63 -9.68 -16.68
N ILE A 86 -7.49 -9.03 -16.38
CA ILE A 86 -6.17 -9.46 -16.84
C ILE A 86 -5.62 -10.56 -15.92
N VAL A 87 -5.84 -10.40 -14.62
CA VAL A 87 -5.53 -11.43 -13.63
C VAL A 87 -6.80 -12.22 -13.39
N PRO A 88 -6.89 -13.49 -13.83
CA PRO A 88 -8.01 -14.34 -13.48
C PRO A 88 -8.00 -14.60 -11.98
N ILE A 89 -9.16 -14.52 -11.36
CA ILE A 89 -9.34 -15.00 -10.00
C ILE A 89 -9.47 -16.51 -10.12
N MET A 90 -8.44 -17.25 -9.69
CA MET A 90 -8.47 -18.71 -9.68
C MET A 90 -9.51 -19.17 -8.66
N LEU A 91 -10.52 -19.87 -9.14
CA LEU A 91 -11.55 -20.51 -8.33
C LEU A 91 -11.27 -22.00 -8.35
N ASP A 92 -10.89 -22.56 -7.21
CA ASP A 92 -10.64 -24.01 -7.13
C ASP A 92 -11.95 -24.81 -7.12
N LYS A 93 -13.10 -24.15 -6.90
CA LYS A 93 -14.47 -24.69 -6.97
C LYS A 93 -15.47 -23.56 -7.26
N ASP A 94 -16.41 -23.80 -8.18
CA ASP A 94 -17.51 -22.91 -8.66
C ASP A 94 -18.50 -22.46 -7.57
N SER A 95 -17.99 -21.89 -6.48
CA SER A 95 -18.76 -21.57 -5.28
C SER A 95 -18.63 -20.11 -4.87
N MET A 96 -17.84 -19.32 -5.59
CA MET A 96 -17.60 -17.91 -5.29
C MET A 96 -17.61 -17.06 -6.56
N SER A 97 -18.34 -15.96 -6.51
CA SER A 97 -18.28 -14.89 -7.50
C SER A 97 -17.62 -13.66 -6.90
N PHE A 98 -16.79 -12.98 -7.68
CA PHE A 98 -16.02 -11.84 -7.22
C PHE A 98 -16.44 -10.56 -7.92
N GLY A 99 -16.90 -9.60 -7.14
CA GLY A 99 -17.04 -8.21 -7.55
C GLY A 99 -15.77 -7.44 -7.23
N VAL A 100 -15.50 -6.37 -7.98
CA VAL A 100 -14.34 -5.51 -7.76
C VAL A 100 -14.78 -4.05 -7.79
N MET A 101 -14.49 -3.34 -6.71
CA MET A 101 -14.53 -1.89 -6.62
C MET A 101 -13.10 -1.35 -6.54
N CYS A 102 -12.65 -0.72 -7.61
CA CYS A 102 -11.27 -0.26 -7.75
C CYS A 102 -11.24 1.24 -8.05
N THR A 103 -10.54 2.00 -7.20
CA THR A 103 -10.31 3.43 -7.40
C THR A 103 -8.79 3.72 -7.39
N PRO A 104 -8.11 3.63 -8.55
CA PRO A 104 -6.69 3.87 -8.64
C PRO A 104 -6.28 5.26 -8.13
N GLY A 105 -5.29 5.29 -7.24
CA GLY A 105 -4.79 6.52 -6.60
C GLY A 105 -5.52 6.91 -5.33
N ALA A 106 -6.64 6.27 -5.00
CA ALA A 106 -7.43 6.62 -3.81
C ALA A 106 -6.70 6.32 -2.50
N SER A 107 -6.74 7.29 -1.60
CA SER A 107 -6.51 7.19 -0.16
C SER A 107 -7.71 6.58 0.56
N ALA A 108 -7.58 6.34 1.86
CA ALA A 108 -8.66 5.84 2.70
C ALA A 108 -9.89 6.76 2.68
N ALA A 109 -9.69 8.08 2.69
CA ALA A 109 -10.77 9.05 2.66
C ALA A 109 -11.54 9.00 1.33
N GLU A 110 -10.83 8.92 0.21
CA GLU A 110 -11.45 8.80 -1.12
C GLU A 110 -12.17 7.46 -1.28
N LEU A 111 -11.57 6.34 -0.83
CA LEU A 111 -12.26 5.04 -0.82
C LEU A 111 -13.50 5.05 0.07
N THR A 112 -13.48 5.79 1.18
CA THR A 112 -14.65 5.95 2.05
C THR A 112 -15.77 6.67 1.30
N ALA A 113 -15.44 7.75 0.57
CA ALA A 113 -16.41 8.48 -0.24
C ALA A 113 -17.00 7.60 -1.35
N GLU A 114 -16.16 6.82 -2.06
CA GLU A 114 -16.63 5.86 -3.07
C GLU A 114 -17.53 4.79 -2.43
N LEU A 115 -17.17 4.27 -1.26
CA LEU A 115 -18.00 3.30 -0.54
C LEU A 115 -19.37 3.89 -0.23
N LEU A 116 -19.46 5.10 0.30
CA LEU A 116 -20.76 5.69 0.65
C LEU A 116 -21.72 5.80 -0.55
N HIS A 117 -21.19 5.96 -1.76
CA HIS A 117 -21.97 6.16 -2.99
C HIS A 117 -22.00 4.94 -3.91
N ALA A 118 -21.32 3.86 -3.55
CA ALA A 118 -21.22 2.68 -4.42
C ALA A 118 -22.58 1.98 -4.53
N ASP A 119 -23.09 1.86 -5.76
CA ASP A 119 -24.30 1.11 -6.06
C ASP A 119 -23.97 -0.40 -6.19
N VAL A 120 -24.08 -1.10 -5.06
CA VAL A 120 -23.88 -2.54 -4.98
C VAL A 120 -25.26 -3.19 -4.85
N PRO A 121 -25.82 -3.77 -5.93
CA PRO A 121 -27.25 -4.12 -6.01
C PRO A 121 -27.65 -5.29 -5.09
N ARG A 122 -26.68 -6.05 -4.58
CA ARG A 122 -26.90 -7.14 -3.62
C ARG A 122 -25.84 -7.13 -2.54
N THR A 123 -26.22 -7.52 -1.32
CA THR A 123 -25.29 -7.62 -0.19
C THR A 123 -24.24 -8.71 -0.45
N PRO A 124 -22.93 -8.39 -0.45
CA PRO A 124 -21.87 -9.39 -0.49
C PRO A 124 -21.90 -10.30 0.74
N ASP A 125 -21.63 -11.60 0.54
CA ASP A 125 -21.37 -12.54 1.62
C ASP A 125 -20.10 -12.17 2.39
N ALA A 126 -19.15 -11.52 1.74
CA ALA A 126 -17.97 -10.94 2.37
C ALA A 126 -17.39 -9.77 1.55
N VAL A 127 -16.73 -8.86 2.24
CA VAL A 127 -15.96 -7.76 1.65
C VAL A 127 -14.50 -7.92 2.02
N CYS A 128 -13.63 -7.88 1.03
CA CYS A 128 -12.18 -7.88 1.20
C CYS A 128 -11.64 -6.50 0.88
N LEU A 129 -11.32 -5.75 1.94
CA LEU A 129 -10.80 -4.40 1.85
C LEU A 129 -9.27 -4.45 1.82
N LEU A 130 -8.68 -4.03 0.71
CA LEU A 130 -7.25 -3.82 0.63
C LEU A 130 -6.89 -2.51 1.31
N ALA A 131 -5.93 -2.56 2.24
CA ALA A 131 -5.44 -1.39 2.93
C ALA A 131 -4.92 -0.34 1.91
N PRO A 132 -5.29 0.94 2.07
CA PRO A 132 -5.01 1.97 1.08
C PRO A 132 -3.55 2.44 1.17
N SER A 133 -2.71 1.97 0.25
CA SER A 133 -1.28 2.29 0.24
C SER A 133 -0.98 3.74 -0.13
N ASN A 134 -1.94 4.48 -0.71
CA ASN A 134 -1.78 5.91 -1.00
C ASN A 134 -1.76 6.77 0.28
N ASN A 135 -2.18 6.24 1.43
CA ASN A 135 -2.03 6.95 2.71
C ASN A 135 -0.58 7.14 3.14
N LEU A 136 0.36 6.37 2.58
CA LEU A 136 1.79 6.59 2.77
C LEU A 136 2.25 7.97 2.31
N THR A 137 1.56 8.58 1.33
CA THR A 137 1.94 9.87 0.75
C THR A 137 0.87 10.95 0.88
N SER A 138 -0.39 10.57 1.15
CA SER A 138 -1.50 11.53 1.33
C SER A 138 -1.71 11.97 2.77
N SER A 139 -1.17 11.24 3.75
CA SER A 139 -1.24 11.59 5.17
C SER A 139 0.08 12.20 5.64
N ARG A 140 0.03 13.17 6.58
CA ARG A 140 1.24 13.81 7.13
C ARG A 140 1.91 12.94 8.18
N THR A 141 1.12 12.16 8.91
CA THR A 141 1.59 11.23 9.95
C THR A 141 0.93 9.86 9.79
N PHE A 142 1.52 8.85 10.44
CA PHE A 142 0.95 7.51 10.44
C PHE A 142 -0.36 7.46 11.25
N GLU A 143 -0.53 8.31 12.27
CA GLU A 143 -1.78 8.43 13.04
C GLU A 143 -2.92 8.99 12.19
N GLU A 144 -2.66 10.00 11.35
CA GLU A 144 -3.62 10.51 10.38
C GLU A 144 -4.03 9.43 9.37
N ALA A 145 -3.06 8.65 8.88
CA ALA A 145 -3.31 7.50 8.04
C ALA A 145 -4.20 6.48 8.77
N GLY A 146 -3.87 6.15 10.02
CA GLY A 146 -4.62 5.22 10.86
C GLY A 146 -6.05 5.67 11.14
N ALA A 147 -6.26 6.95 11.42
CA ALA A 147 -7.59 7.53 11.61
C ALA A 147 -8.43 7.48 10.33
N SER A 148 -7.84 7.83 9.19
CA SER A 148 -8.52 7.75 7.89
C SER A 148 -8.87 6.30 7.53
N PHE A 149 -7.96 5.37 7.81
CA PHE A 149 -8.19 3.94 7.63
C PHE A 149 -9.28 3.39 8.57
N ALA A 150 -9.35 3.87 9.82
CA ALA A 150 -10.41 3.50 10.75
C ALA A 150 -11.79 3.89 10.22
N ASN A 151 -11.91 5.11 9.66
CA ASN A 151 -13.15 5.57 9.03
C ASN A 151 -13.55 4.70 7.83
N LEU A 152 -12.58 4.31 7.01
CA LEU A 152 -12.81 3.41 5.87
C LEU A 152 -13.35 2.04 6.32
N VAL A 153 -12.72 1.42 7.32
CA VAL A 153 -13.17 0.13 7.85
C VAL A 153 -14.54 0.24 8.50
N ALA A 154 -14.78 1.28 9.31
CA ALA A 154 -16.07 1.52 9.93
C ALA A 154 -17.19 1.72 8.89
N CYS A 155 -16.92 2.47 7.82
CA CYS A 155 -17.85 2.66 6.71
C CYS A 155 -18.15 1.35 5.97
N ALA A 156 -17.16 0.47 5.79
CA ALA A 156 -17.41 -0.84 5.19
C ALA A 156 -18.27 -1.71 6.12
N CYS A 157 -17.95 -1.75 7.42
CA CYS A 157 -18.69 -2.53 8.41
C CYS A 157 -20.12 -2.03 8.64
N SER A 158 -20.39 -0.73 8.47
CA SER A 158 -21.75 -0.20 8.59
C SER A 158 -22.63 -0.59 7.38
N ARG A 159 -22.01 -0.92 6.24
CA ARG A 159 -22.74 -1.33 5.02
C ARG A 159 -22.86 -2.85 4.89
N TRP A 160 -21.89 -3.60 5.38
CA TRP A 160 -21.81 -5.05 5.14
C TRP A 160 -21.41 -5.85 6.37
N PRO A 161 -22.02 -7.03 6.56
CA PRO A 161 -21.91 -7.79 7.80
C PRO A 161 -20.53 -8.45 8.01
N LYS A 162 -19.78 -8.72 6.93
CA LYS A 162 -18.50 -9.42 6.98
C LYS A 162 -17.45 -8.66 6.19
N VAL A 163 -16.53 -8.00 6.89
CA VAL A 163 -15.42 -7.27 6.31
C VAL A 163 -14.11 -7.88 6.80
N CYS A 164 -13.23 -8.26 5.87
CA CYS A 164 -11.84 -8.58 6.15
C CYS A 164 -10.92 -7.52 5.55
N VAL A 165 -9.81 -7.29 6.22
CA VAL A 165 -8.77 -6.36 5.76
C VAL A 165 -7.57 -7.16 5.28
N VAL A 166 -7.04 -6.80 4.13
CA VAL A 166 -5.78 -7.33 3.59
C VAL A 166 -4.76 -6.19 3.56
N ASP A 167 -3.55 -6.48 4.02
CA ASP A 167 -2.46 -5.51 4.05
C ASP A 167 -2.03 -5.10 2.62
N PHE A 168 -1.44 -3.92 2.45
CA PHE A 168 -1.04 -3.46 1.14
C PHE A 168 0.28 -4.09 0.65
N PRO A 169 0.47 -4.28 -0.67
CA PRO A 169 1.77 -4.64 -1.23
C PRO A 169 2.82 -3.55 -0.99
N PRO A 170 4.07 -3.88 -0.63
CA PRO A 170 5.14 -2.90 -0.42
C PRO A 170 5.34 -1.98 -1.63
N ARG A 171 5.47 -0.68 -1.38
CA ARG A 171 5.83 0.32 -2.40
C ARG A 171 7.34 0.45 -2.50
N LEU A 172 7.84 0.45 -3.73
CA LEU A 172 9.28 0.59 -4.00
C LEU A 172 9.77 2.03 -3.85
N THR A 173 8.86 3.00 -3.82
CA THR A 173 9.14 4.44 -3.82
C THR A 173 9.03 5.09 -2.44
N VAL A 174 8.75 4.30 -1.40
CA VAL A 174 8.55 4.79 -0.04
C VAL A 174 9.55 4.07 0.86
N ASP A 175 10.07 4.77 1.86
CA ASP A 175 10.98 4.21 2.85
C ASP A 175 10.38 2.95 3.51
N PRO A 176 11.12 1.81 3.57
CA PRO A 176 10.61 0.57 4.15
C PRO A 176 10.23 0.69 5.62
N VAL A 177 11.00 1.43 6.42
CA VAL A 177 10.75 1.58 7.86
C VAL A 177 9.46 2.36 8.09
N TYR A 178 9.26 3.45 7.36
CA TYR A 178 8.02 4.21 7.42
C TYR A 178 6.80 3.38 6.96
N GLN A 179 6.97 2.57 5.90
CA GLN A 179 5.90 1.65 5.49
C GLN A 179 5.52 0.68 6.61
N ASP A 180 6.50 0.12 7.31
CA ASP A 180 6.24 -0.82 8.41
C ASP A 180 5.52 -0.15 9.58
N VAL A 181 5.82 1.11 9.90
CA VAL A 181 5.09 1.89 10.90
C VAL A 181 3.62 2.03 10.51
N VAL A 182 3.32 2.44 9.26
CA VAL A 182 1.94 2.58 8.79
C VAL A 182 1.20 1.24 8.75
N ARG A 183 1.89 0.15 8.36
CA ARG A 183 1.32 -1.21 8.39
C ARG A 183 0.97 -1.64 9.81
N GLN A 184 1.84 -1.37 10.79
CA GLN A 184 1.58 -1.66 12.20
C GLN A 184 0.39 -0.87 12.71
N GLU A 185 0.28 0.40 12.32
CA GLU A 185 -0.87 1.22 12.67
C GLU A 185 -2.18 0.67 12.07
N PHE A 186 -2.19 0.27 10.80
CA PHE A 186 -3.35 -0.36 10.19
C PHE A 186 -3.72 -1.69 10.85
N ARG A 187 -2.75 -2.51 11.25
CA ARG A 187 -2.97 -3.73 12.06
C ARG A 187 -3.69 -3.41 13.35
N ARG A 188 -3.18 -2.42 14.09
CA ARG A 188 -3.70 -2.00 15.39
C ARG A 188 -5.15 -1.52 15.24
N VAL A 189 -5.44 -0.72 14.21
CA VAL A 189 -6.78 -0.24 13.90
C VAL A 189 -7.72 -1.38 13.52
N ALA A 190 -7.31 -2.28 12.62
CA ALA A 190 -8.13 -3.41 12.19
C ALA A 190 -8.46 -4.36 13.34
N ALA A 191 -7.49 -4.62 14.22
CA ALA A 191 -7.69 -5.43 15.43
C ALA A 191 -8.68 -4.77 16.40
N ARG A 192 -8.57 -3.45 16.62
CA ARG A 192 -9.51 -2.70 17.47
C ARG A 192 -10.94 -2.72 16.95
N LEU A 193 -11.13 -2.76 15.63
CA LEU A 193 -12.44 -2.76 14.98
C LEU A 193 -13.01 -4.19 14.77
N GLY A 194 -12.34 -5.24 15.25
CA GLY A 194 -12.84 -6.61 15.17
C GLY A 194 -12.83 -7.22 13.77
N THR A 195 -12.18 -6.59 12.79
CA THR A 195 -12.01 -7.16 11.45
C THR A 195 -10.80 -8.10 11.43
N LEU A 196 -11.01 -9.39 11.14
CA LEU A 196 -9.94 -10.38 11.01
C LEU A 196 -9.03 -10.02 9.81
N GLY A 197 -7.86 -9.46 10.10
CA GLY A 197 -6.80 -9.25 9.11
C GLY A 197 -6.20 -10.59 8.69
N LYS A 198 -6.61 -11.14 7.56
CA LYS A 198 -5.98 -12.34 7.00
C LYS A 198 -4.76 -11.89 6.17
N ASN A 199 -3.57 -12.33 6.58
CA ASN A 199 -2.21 -12.01 6.10
C ASN A 199 -1.39 -10.94 6.83
N PHE A 200 -1.54 -10.81 8.14
CA PHE A 200 -0.43 -10.32 8.97
C PHE A 200 0.41 -11.50 9.46
N LYS A 201 1.36 -11.97 8.65
CA LYS A 201 2.47 -12.78 9.19
C LYS A 201 3.32 -11.84 10.06
N CYS A 202 3.04 -11.79 11.36
CA CYS A 202 4.03 -11.34 12.33
C CYS A 202 5.05 -12.47 12.49
N ASN A 203 6.18 -12.39 11.78
CA ASN A 203 7.38 -13.06 12.27
C ASN A 203 7.90 -12.24 13.45
N VAL A 204 7.29 -12.46 14.61
CA VAL A 204 7.90 -12.14 15.90
C VAL A 204 7.85 -13.44 16.71
N ALA A 205 8.62 -14.42 16.27
CA ALA A 205 9.16 -15.40 17.21
C ALA A 205 10.21 -14.66 18.03
N LYS A 206 9.77 -14.04 19.13
CA LYS A 206 10.67 -13.69 20.22
C LYS A 206 11.03 -15.00 20.88
N ASP A 207 12.32 -15.28 20.94
CA ASP A 207 12.93 -16.21 21.86
C ASP A 207 12.28 -16.06 23.24
N ARG A 208 11.58 -17.10 23.67
CA ARG A 208 11.32 -17.36 25.08
C ARG A 208 11.79 -18.77 25.33
N ASN A 209 13.01 -18.85 25.80
CA ASN A 209 13.52 -19.97 26.56
C ASN A 209 12.67 -20.09 27.85
N PRO A 210 12.19 -21.28 28.22
CA PRO A 210 11.93 -21.59 29.61
C PRO A 210 12.86 -22.72 30.07
N LEU A 211 13.74 -22.33 31.01
CA LEU A 211 14.46 -23.13 32.00
C LEU A 211 15.29 -24.32 31.50
#